data_AF-A0A5W8EDF9-F1
#
_entry.id   AF-A0A5W8EDF9-F1
#
_cell.length_a   1.000
_cell.length_b   1.000
_cell.length_c   1.000
_cell.angle_alpha   90.00
_cell.angle_beta   90.00
_cell.angle_gamma   90.00
#
_symmetry.space_group_name_H-M   'P 1'
#
loop_
_entity.id
_entity.type
_entity.pdbx_description
1 polymer ?
#
loop_
_entity_poly.entity_id
_entity_poly.type
_entity_poly.pdbx_seq_one_letter_code
_entity_poly.pdbx_strand_id
1 'polypeptide(L)'
;MSGISDLAKAFEENSKQQAQHTETHVKAEFQKLNAAISEELNSSVKSINSAIQDATQQHQQHLKTIYRPVMKWLWIGLLFIALICAALIGGTYWYLNQQLEEIQTNEQSLAVLNSKTGKGIVVQKGTGKYQGQYYIILPKRASNIQTYPYQKQTVVNYSVK
;
A
#
# COMPACT_ATOMS: atom_id res chain seq x y z
N MET A 1 62.01 17.20 92.03
CA MET A 1 61.32 16.38 91.00
C MET A 1 59.97 16.96 90.56
N SER A 2 59.58 18.21 90.88
CA SER A 2 58.26 18.75 90.45
C SER A 2 58.22 19.26 89.00
N GLY A 3 59.29 19.88 88.49
CA GLY A 3 59.29 20.50 87.16
C GLY A 3 59.05 19.55 85.98
N ILE A 4 59.42 18.28 86.09
CA ILE A 4 59.20 17.27 85.04
C ILE A 4 57.73 16.79 85.03
N SER A 5 57.10 16.70 86.20
CA SER A 5 55.68 16.34 86.33
C SER A 5 54.77 17.46 85.82
N ASP A 6 55.11 18.72 86.09
CA ASP A 6 54.33 19.85 85.60
C ASP A 6 54.49 20.02 84.08
N LEU A 7 55.68 19.76 83.54
CA LEU A 7 55.93 19.74 82.10
C LEU A 7 55.15 18.61 81.41
N ALA A 8 55.09 17.42 82.00
CA ALA A 8 54.32 16.29 81.47
C ALA A 8 52.82 16.57 81.45
N LYS A 9 52.26 17.21 82.49
CA LYS A 9 50.86 17.65 82.52
C LYS A 9 50.56 18.71 81.46
N ALA A 10 51.42 19.72 81.33
CA ALA A 10 51.26 20.75 80.31
C ALA A 10 51.35 20.17 78.88
N PHE A 11 52.20 19.17 78.67
CA PHE A 11 52.30 18.46 77.38
C PHE A 11 51.05 17.62 77.09
N GLU A 12 50.52 16.91 78.09
CA GLU A 12 49.29 16.14 77.95
C GLU A 12 48.09 17.05 77.61
N GLU A 13 47.97 18.20 78.28
CA GLU A 13 46.90 19.15 78.04
C GLU A 13 47.01 19.82 76.67
N ASN A 14 48.23 20.25 76.27
CA ASN A 14 48.47 20.76 74.91
C ASN A 14 48.21 19.69 73.84
N SER A 15 48.62 18.44 74.08
CA SER A 15 48.38 17.35 73.13
C SER A 15 46.89 17.07 72.97
N LYS A 16 46.10 17.14 74.05
CA LYS A 16 44.64 16.99 74.00
C LYS A 16 43.97 18.14 73.26
N GLN A 17 44.37 19.38 73.55
CA GLN A 17 43.86 20.56 72.85
C GLN A 17 44.21 20.52 71.35
N GLN A 18 45.44 20.15 71.01
CA GLN A 18 45.87 20.02 69.63
C GLN A 18 45.11 18.90 68.91
N ALA A 19 44.91 17.74 69.54
CA ALA A 19 44.12 16.66 68.98
C ALA A 19 42.66 17.08 68.73
N GLN A 20 42.03 17.77 69.67
CA GLN A 20 40.66 18.30 69.52
C GLN A 20 40.57 19.37 68.43
N HIS A 21 41.55 20.25 68.34
CA HIS A 21 41.61 21.27 67.29
C HIS A 21 41.81 20.65 65.90
N THR A 22 42.68 19.63 65.79
CA THR A 22 42.86 18.90 64.54
C THR A 22 41.60 18.12 64.16
N GLU A 23 40.95 17.44 65.10
CA GLU A 23 39.71 16.70 64.86
C GLU A 23 38.59 17.62 64.37
N THR A 24 38.38 18.76 65.04
CA THR A 24 37.35 19.73 64.66
C THR A 24 37.63 20.34 63.29
N HIS A 25 38.88 20.72 63.02
CA HIS A 25 39.26 21.30 61.73
C HIS A 25 39.12 20.29 60.58
N VAL A 26 39.57 19.04 60.79
CA VAL A 26 39.44 17.97 59.80
C VAL A 26 37.98 17.65 59.53
N LYS A 27 37.14 17.57 60.57
CA LYS A 27 35.70 17.33 60.42
C LYS A 27 35.01 18.45 59.63
N ALA A 28 35.37 19.71 59.88
CA ALA A 28 34.83 20.84 59.12
C ALA A 28 35.23 20.78 57.64
N GLU A 29 36.48 20.45 57.33
CA GLU A 29 36.94 20.29 55.94
C GLU A 29 36.28 19.09 55.25
N PHE A 30 36.10 17.95 55.94
CA PHE A 30 35.34 16.81 55.40
C PHE A 30 33.88 17.16 55.12
N GLN A 31 33.24 17.95 55.99
CA GLN A 31 31.87 18.41 55.76
C GLN A 31 31.78 19.33 54.55
N LYS A 32 32.72 20.27 54.38
CA LYS A 32 32.80 21.12 53.18
C LYS A 32 33.03 20.32 51.92
N LEU A 33 33.94 19.34 51.96
CA LEU A 33 34.23 18.47 50.82
C LEU A 33 33.00 17.65 50.42
N ASN A 34 32.31 17.05 51.39
CA ASN A 34 31.08 16.31 51.11
C ASN A 34 29.97 17.19 50.54
N ALA A 35 29.84 18.43 51.03
CA ALA A 35 28.89 19.38 50.49
C ALA A 35 29.23 19.73 49.03
N ALA A 36 30.50 20.02 48.73
CA ALA A 36 30.97 20.31 47.38
C ALA A 36 30.77 19.13 46.43
N ILE A 37 31.09 17.90 46.86
CA ILE A 37 30.86 16.68 46.07
C ILE A 37 29.37 16.48 45.79
N SER A 38 28.52 16.67 46.80
CA SER A 38 27.08 16.51 46.63
C SER A 38 26.49 17.55 45.67
N GLU A 39 26.99 18.79 45.71
CA GLU A 39 26.57 19.86 44.82
C GLU A 39 27.00 19.59 43.38
N GLU A 40 28.26 19.22 43.16
CA GLU A 40 28.79 18.89 41.85
C GLU A 40 28.10 17.65 41.24
N LEU A 41 27.82 16.64 42.07
CA LEU A 41 27.10 15.45 41.64
C LEU A 41 25.66 15.78 41.24
N ASN A 42 24.97 16.62 42.03
CA ASN A 42 23.62 17.06 41.70
C ASN A 42 23.58 17.91 40.42
N SER A 43 24.57 18.80 40.24
CA SER A 43 24.77 19.57 39.01
C SER A 43 25.00 18.66 37.80
N SER A 44 25.87 17.67 37.95
CA SER A 44 26.16 16.67 36.92
C SER A 44 24.93 15.84 36.54
N VAL A 45 24.16 15.35 37.52
CA VAL A 45 22.91 14.61 37.28
C VAL A 45 21.91 15.48 36.52
N LYS A 46 21.76 16.75 36.92
CA LYS A 46 20.86 17.68 36.24
C LYS A 46 21.30 17.95 34.80
N SER A 47 22.60 18.15 34.57
CA SER A 47 23.17 18.35 33.25
C SER A 47 22.95 17.12 32.34
N ILE A 48 23.27 15.93 32.84
CA ILE A 48 23.08 14.66 32.11
C ILE A 48 21.60 14.47 31.78
N ASN A 49 20.69 14.69 32.73
CA ASN A 49 19.26 14.52 32.49
C ASN A 49 18.73 15.52 31.46
N SER A 50 19.21 16.78 31.50
CA SER A 50 18.89 17.78 30.49
C SER A 50 19.38 17.35 29.10
N ALA A 51 20.61 16.87 29.00
CA ALA A 51 21.18 16.41 27.72
C ALA A 51 20.43 15.18 27.17
N ILE A 52 20.02 14.25 28.02
CA ILE A 52 19.19 13.09 27.64
C ILE A 52 17.82 13.56 27.14
N GLN A 53 17.20 14.52 27.83
CA GLN A 53 15.89 15.04 27.46
C GLN A 53 15.95 15.76 26.10
N ASP A 54 16.95 16.60 25.89
CA ASP A 54 17.18 17.30 24.62
C ASP A 54 17.44 16.31 23.47
N ALA A 55 18.32 15.32 23.69
CA ALA A 55 18.57 14.27 22.70
C ALA A 55 17.30 13.50 22.35
N THR A 56 16.48 13.16 23.35
CA THR A 56 15.20 12.46 23.13
C THR A 56 14.22 13.31 22.32
N GLN A 57 14.10 14.60 22.65
CA GLN A 57 13.24 15.52 21.92
C GLN A 57 13.71 15.70 20.47
N GLN A 58 15.00 15.87 20.25
CA GLN A 58 15.58 15.99 18.92
C GLN A 58 15.33 14.72 18.09
N HIS A 59 15.52 13.54 18.68
CA HIS A 59 15.20 12.27 18.02
C HIS A 59 13.71 12.16 17.65
N GLN A 60 12.80 12.52 18.56
CA GLN A 60 11.36 12.52 18.28
C GLN A 60 10.98 13.52 17.19
N GLN A 61 11.59 14.70 17.18
CA GLN A 61 11.37 15.70 16.13
C GLN A 61 11.88 15.23 14.78
N HIS A 62 13.07 14.64 14.71
CA HIS A 62 13.61 14.05 13.47
C HIS A 62 12.69 12.95 12.93
N LEU A 63 12.25 12.03 13.80
CA LEU A 63 11.31 10.99 13.41
C LEU A 63 10.00 11.59 12.90
N LYS A 64 9.43 12.60 13.58
CA LYS A 64 8.18 13.24 13.15
C LYS A 64 8.32 13.98 11.82
N THR A 65 9.47 14.63 11.60
CA THR A 65 9.77 15.42 10.39
C THR A 65 10.02 14.52 9.19
N ILE A 66 10.65 13.36 9.37
CA ILE A 66 10.96 12.43 8.26
C ILE A 66 9.80 11.46 8.01
N TYR A 67 9.20 10.91 9.06
CA TYR A 67 8.18 9.87 8.93
C TYR A 67 6.89 10.38 8.29
N ARG A 68 6.43 11.59 8.64
CA ARG A 68 5.20 12.15 8.08
C ARG A 68 5.22 12.34 6.56
N PRO A 69 6.23 12.99 5.94
CA PRO A 69 6.26 13.16 4.50
C PRO A 69 6.49 11.85 3.75
N VAL A 70 7.39 10.98 4.25
CA VAL A 70 7.67 9.68 3.63
C VAL A 70 6.43 8.80 3.62
N MET A 71 5.71 8.74 4.74
CA MET A 71 4.51 7.92 4.82
C MET A 71 3.39 8.49 3.95
N LYS A 72 3.22 9.81 3.88
CA LYS A 72 2.29 10.43 2.92
C LYS A 72 2.64 10.05 1.48
N TRP A 73 3.90 10.15 1.09
CA TRP A 73 4.35 9.80 -0.27
C TRP A 73 4.07 8.34 -0.63
N LEU A 74 4.33 7.41 0.30
CA LEU A 74 3.99 5.99 0.12
C LEU A 74 2.49 5.79 -0.11
N TRP A 75 1.64 6.46 0.67
CA TRP A 75 0.19 6.39 0.51
C TRP A 75 -0.28 6.97 -0.83
N ILE A 76 0.25 8.12 -1.25
CA ILE A 76 -0.06 8.69 -2.58
C ILE A 76 0.33 7.72 -3.70
N GLY A 77 1.53 7.13 -3.63
CA GLY A 77 2.01 6.18 -4.63
C GLY A 77 1.11 4.94 -4.72
N LEU A 78 0.73 4.38 -3.59
CA LEU A 78 -0.15 3.22 -3.52
C LEU A 78 -1.55 3.51 -4.08
N LEU A 79 -2.08 4.71 -3.82
CA LEU A 79 -3.38 5.16 -4.33
C LEU A 79 -3.35 5.31 -5.87
N PHE A 80 -2.26 5.85 -6.41
CA PHE A 80 -2.05 5.94 -7.86
C PHE A 80 -2.00 4.56 -8.52
N ILE A 81 -1.26 3.63 -7.93
CA ILE A 81 -1.17 2.24 -8.44
C ILE A 81 -2.55 1.59 -8.42
N ALA A 82 -3.29 1.72 -7.31
CA ALA A 82 -4.63 1.17 -7.18
C ALA A 82 -5.59 1.75 -8.23
N LEU A 83 -5.52 3.06 -8.50
CA LEU A 83 -6.34 3.72 -9.51
C LEU A 83 -6.02 3.23 -10.93
N ILE A 84 -4.73 3.08 -11.26
CA ILE A 84 -4.32 2.52 -12.56
C ILE A 84 -4.83 1.09 -12.72
N CYS A 85 -4.68 0.24 -11.70
CA CYS A 85 -5.21 -1.12 -11.73
C CYS A 85 -6.73 -1.14 -11.90
N ALA A 86 -7.47 -0.29 -11.18
CA ALA A 86 -8.92 -0.19 -11.29
C ALA A 86 -9.34 0.29 -12.69
N ALA A 87 -8.63 1.25 -13.29
CA ALA A 87 -8.90 1.72 -14.64
C ALA A 87 -8.67 0.62 -15.69
N LEU A 88 -7.60 -0.15 -15.56
CA LEU A 88 -7.30 -1.27 -16.47
C LEU A 88 -8.37 -2.38 -16.36
N ILE A 89 -8.74 -2.77 -15.13
CA ILE A 89 -9.74 -3.82 -14.91
C ILE A 89 -11.13 -3.34 -15.34
N GLY A 90 -11.50 -2.11 -15.00
CA GLY A 90 -12.81 -1.54 -15.36
C GLY A 90 -12.95 -1.33 -16.87
N GLY A 91 -11.91 -0.82 -17.53
CA GLY A 91 -11.91 -0.62 -18.97
C GLY A 91 -11.99 -1.93 -19.76
N THR A 92 -11.22 -2.94 -19.34
CA THR A 92 -11.27 -4.27 -19.96
C THR A 92 -12.62 -4.95 -19.73
N TYR A 93 -13.19 -4.85 -18.53
CA TYR A 93 -14.52 -5.37 -18.22
C TYR A 93 -15.61 -4.72 -19.08
N TRP A 94 -15.60 -3.39 -19.20
CA TRP A 94 -16.58 -2.66 -20.01
C TRP A 94 -16.50 -3.04 -21.49
N TYR A 95 -15.27 -3.14 -22.03
CA TYR A 95 -15.04 -3.56 -23.41
C TYR A 95 -15.53 -4.99 -23.67
N LEU A 96 -15.25 -5.93 -22.75
CA LEU A 96 -15.75 -7.30 -22.87
C LEU A 96 -17.28 -7.35 -22.86
N ASN A 97 -17.92 -6.57 -22.01
CA ASN A 97 -19.37 -6.57 -21.89
C ASN A 97 -20.06 -6.04 -23.17
N GLN A 98 -19.52 -4.98 -23.78
CA GLN A 98 -19.98 -4.49 -25.08
C GLN A 98 -19.89 -5.58 -26.17
N GLN A 99 -18.76 -6.27 -26.26
CA GLN A 99 -18.58 -7.35 -27.24
C GLN A 99 -19.56 -8.50 -27.02
N LEU A 100 -19.86 -8.84 -25.76
CA LEU A 100 -20.86 -9.86 -25.41
C LEU A 100 -22.27 -9.46 -25.85
N GLU A 101 -22.67 -8.20 -25.63
CA GLU A 101 -23.97 -7.66 -26.07
C GLU A 101 -24.09 -7.66 -27.61
N GLU A 102 -23.02 -7.30 -28.32
CA GLU A 102 -22.98 -7.36 -29.78
C GLU A 102 -23.12 -8.79 -30.31
N ILE A 103 -22.43 -9.76 -29.70
CA ILE A 103 -22.55 -11.17 -30.08
C ILE A 103 -23.98 -11.67 -29.88
N GLN A 104 -24.60 -11.38 -28.73
CA GLN A 104 -25.99 -11.77 -28.47
C GLN A 104 -26.96 -11.16 -29.48
N THR A 105 -26.77 -9.89 -29.82
CA THR A 105 -27.59 -9.20 -30.82
C THR A 105 -27.41 -9.78 -32.22
N ASN A 106 -26.19 -10.14 -32.57
CA ASN A 106 -25.87 -10.80 -33.84
C ASN A 106 -26.48 -12.21 -33.92
N GLU A 107 -26.42 -13.00 -32.84
CA GLU A 107 -27.06 -14.32 -32.77
C GLU A 107 -28.58 -14.22 -32.93
N GLN A 108 -29.22 -13.26 -32.27
CA GLN A 108 -30.65 -13.00 -32.44
C GLN A 108 -30.98 -12.60 -33.88
N SER A 109 -30.19 -11.70 -34.47
CA SER A 109 -30.37 -11.26 -35.85
C SER A 109 -30.19 -12.42 -36.84
N LEU A 110 -29.21 -13.29 -36.62
CA LEU A 110 -29.01 -14.52 -37.39
C LEU A 110 -30.18 -15.50 -37.24
N ALA A 111 -30.74 -15.65 -36.03
CA ALA A 111 -31.93 -16.47 -35.82
C ALA A 111 -33.14 -15.93 -36.59
N VAL A 112 -33.34 -14.61 -36.59
CA VAL A 112 -34.41 -13.94 -37.36
C VAL A 112 -34.18 -14.06 -38.88
N LEU A 113 -32.94 -13.88 -39.35
CA LEU A 113 -32.59 -14.05 -40.75
C LEU A 113 -32.82 -15.51 -41.18
N ASN A 114 -32.40 -16.47 -40.36
CA ASN A 114 -32.66 -17.89 -40.60
C ASN A 114 -34.16 -18.22 -40.64
N SER A 115 -34.99 -17.60 -39.77
CA SER A 115 -36.44 -17.85 -39.80
C SER A 115 -37.12 -17.20 -41.02
N LYS A 116 -36.69 -16.01 -41.43
CA LYS A 116 -37.24 -15.29 -42.60
C LYS A 116 -36.78 -15.84 -43.95
N THR A 117 -35.58 -16.43 -44.02
CA THR A 117 -35.00 -16.97 -45.27
C THR A 117 -35.16 -18.49 -45.42
N GLY A 118 -35.87 -19.16 -44.50
CA GLY A 118 -36.17 -20.59 -44.61
C GLY A 118 -35.03 -21.55 -44.20
N LYS A 119 -34.22 -21.18 -43.21
CA LYS A 119 -33.04 -21.96 -42.74
C LYS A 119 -31.93 -22.09 -43.79
N GLY A 120 -31.53 -20.98 -44.41
CA GLY A 120 -30.26 -20.90 -45.16
C GLY A 120 -30.37 -21.05 -46.68
N ILE A 121 -31.38 -20.45 -47.31
CA ILE A 121 -31.38 -20.26 -48.77
C ILE A 121 -30.33 -19.22 -49.14
N VAL A 122 -29.48 -19.52 -50.13
CA VAL A 122 -28.49 -18.58 -50.66
C VAL A 122 -28.72 -18.38 -52.15
N VAL A 123 -28.72 -17.13 -52.62
CA VAL A 123 -28.70 -16.81 -54.05
C VAL A 123 -27.27 -16.52 -54.47
N GLN A 124 -26.72 -17.35 -55.37
CA GLN A 124 -25.35 -17.20 -55.86
C GLN A 124 -25.33 -16.89 -57.36
N LYS A 125 -24.52 -15.92 -57.76
CA LYS A 125 -24.27 -15.62 -59.18
C LYS A 125 -23.27 -16.63 -59.75
N GLY A 126 -23.59 -17.20 -60.90
CA GLY A 126 -22.69 -18.10 -61.64
C GLY A 126 -21.41 -17.39 -62.08
N THR A 127 -20.29 -18.09 -61.97
CA THR A 127 -18.96 -17.61 -62.36
C THR A 127 -18.40 -18.42 -63.53
N GLY A 128 -17.41 -17.88 -64.24
CA GLY A 128 -16.80 -18.53 -65.42
C GLY A 128 -17.78 -18.73 -66.58
N LYS A 129 -17.92 -19.98 -67.04
CA LYS A 129 -18.82 -20.38 -68.15
C LYS A 129 -20.31 -20.09 -67.89
N TYR A 130 -20.69 -19.86 -66.63
CA TYR A 130 -22.08 -19.63 -66.19
C TYR A 130 -22.36 -18.17 -65.80
N GLN A 131 -21.52 -17.23 -66.23
CA GLN A 131 -21.77 -15.79 -66.04
C GLN A 131 -23.14 -15.39 -66.61
N GLY A 132 -23.96 -14.75 -65.77
CA GLY A 132 -25.33 -14.33 -66.11
C GLY A 132 -26.43 -15.24 -65.58
N GLN A 133 -26.10 -16.41 -65.05
CA GLN A 133 -27.05 -17.29 -64.35
C GLN A 133 -27.02 -17.04 -62.84
N TYR A 134 -28.16 -17.22 -62.18
CA TYR A 134 -28.31 -17.14 -60.73
C TYR A 134 -28.85 -18.47 -60.21
N TYR A 135 -28.22 -18.99 -59.16
CA TYR A 135 -28.59 -20.26 -58.53
C TYR A 135 -29.20 -20.00 -57.16
N ILE A 136 -30.31 -20.69 -56.87
CA ILE A 136 -30.88 -20.79 -55.52
C ILE A 136 -30.32 -22.05 -54.89
N ILE A 137 -29.46 -21.89 -53.89
CA ILE A 137 -28.85 -22.98 -53.14
C ILE A 137 -29.74 -23.24 -51.92
N LEU A 138 -30.30 -24.45 -51.89
CA LEU A 138 -31.10 -24.95 -50.79
C LEU A 138 -30.18 -25.52 -49.69
N PRO A 139 -30.58 -25.47 -48.42
CA PRO A 139 -29.80 -26.04 -47.32
C PRO A 139 -29.59 -27.55 -47.49
N LYS A 140 -28.47 -28.10 -47.00
CA LYS A 140 -28.08 -29.52 -47.20
C LYS A 140 -29.14 -30.55 -46.74
N ARG A 141 -30.03 -30.17 -45.81
CA ARG A 141 -31.14 -31.01 -45.31
C ARG A 141 -32.49 -30.70 -45.95
N ALA A 142 -32.50 -29.93 -47.04
CA ALA A 142 -33.70 -29.69 -47.82
C ALA A 142 -34.20 -31.00 -48.44
N SER A 143 -35.50 -31.23 -48.33
CA SER A 143 -36.23 -32.39 -48.80
C SER A 143 -37.59 -31.95 -49.35
N ASN A 144 -38.28 -32.79 -50.12
CA ASN A 144 -39.57 -32.47 -50.74
C ASN A 144 -39.54 -31.18 -51.59
N ILE A 145 -38.51 -31.02 -52.43
CA ILE A 145 -38.33 -29.83 -53.28
C ILE A 145 -39.34 -29.90 -54.43
N GLN A 146 -40.20 -28.90 -54.53
CA GLN A 146 -41.22 -28.76 -55.58
C GLN A 146 -41.21 -27.34 -56.14
N THR A 147 -41.47 -27.20 -57.43
CA THR A 147 -41.56 -25.90 -58.09
C THR A 147 -42.92 -25.74 -58.74
N TYR A 148 -43.59 -24.61 -58.49
CA TYR A 148 -44.87 -24.30 -59.14
C TYR A 148 -44.92 -22.84 -59.62
N PRO A 149 -45.64 -22.56 -60.70
CA PRO A 149 -45.86 -21.20 -61.18
C PRO A 149 -46.86 -20.48 -60.27
N TYR A 150 -46.55 -19.24 -59.87
CA TYR A 150 -47.45 -18.37 -59.11
C TYR A 150 -47.26 -16.91 -59.54
N GLN A 151 -48.33 -16.23 -59.97
CA GLN A 151 -48.33 -14.81 -60.33
C GLN A 151 -47.13 -14.38 -61.22
N LYS A 152 -46.89 -15.14 -62.31
CA LYS A 152 -45.76 -14.94 -63.26
C LYS A 152 -44.35 -15.17 -62.68
N GLN A 153 -44.26 -15.74 -61.48
CA GLN A 153 -43.03 -16.14 -60.81
C GLN A 153 -42.99 -17.66 -60.62
N THR A 154 -41.80 -18.21 -60.33
CA THR A 154 -41.65 -19.61 -59.93
C THR A 154 -41.41 -19.68 -58.44
N VAL A 155 -42.27 -20.40 -57.72
CA VAL A 155 -42.13 -20.62 -56.28
C VAL A 155 -41.47 -21.98 -56.06
N VAL A 156 -40.43 -21.98 -55.22
CA VAL A 156 -39.75 -23.20 -54.77
C VAL A 156 -40.24 -23.51 -53.36
N ASN A 157 -40.97 -24.61 -53.20
CA ASN A 157 -41.34 -25.14 -51.90
C ASN A 157 -40.37 -26.26 -51.53
N TYR A 158 -39.88 -26.26 -50.29
CA TYR A 158 -39.01 -27.30 -49.76
C TYR A 158 -39.20 -27.39 -48.24
N SER A 159 -38.86 -28.54 -47.68
CA SER A 159 -38.93 -28.81 -46.24
C SER A 159 -37.54 -29.12 -45.70
N VAL A 160 -37.22 -28.62 -44.50
CA VAL A 160 -35.93 -28.90 -43.83
C VAL A 160 -36.20 -29.75 -42.58
N LYS A 161 -35.69 -30.98 -42.57
CA LYS A 161 -35.70 -31.86 -41.39
C LYS A 161 -34.52 -31.56 -40.46
#